data_AF-A0A524RU93-F1
#
_entry.id   AF-A0A524RU93-F1
#
_cell.length_a   1.000
_cell.length_b   1.000
_cell.length_c   1.000
_cell.angle_alpha   90.00
_cell.angle_beta   90.00
_cell.angle_gamma   90.00
#
_symmetry.space_group_name_H-M   'P 1'
#
loop_
_entity.id
_entity.type
_entity.pdbx_description
1 polymer ?
#
loop_
_entity_poly.entity_id
_entity_poly.type
_entity_poly.pdbx_seq_one_letter_code
_entity_poly.pdbx_strand_id
1 'polypeptide(L)'
;MLTCTNHIPCASTVLPAPASDDQFLLLSRKGCCLCEGLEQNLRRLDPVPVLRVLDIDDDPWLKARYDLEVPLLFAVTAQGWQVLPRCAPRLRGEGFAVWLQKQLAALGPA
;
A
#
# COMPACT_ATOMS: atom_id res chain seq x y z
N MET A 1 -24.88 -15.26 -30.04
CA MET A 1 -23.88 -14.18 -29.86
C MET A 1 -24.08 -13.62 -28.47
N LEU A 2 -23.33 -14.10 -27.49
CA LEU A 2 -23.34 -13.55 -26.13
C LEU A 2 -21.97 -12.91 -25.94
N THR A 3 -21.88 -11.60 -26.11
CA THR A 3 -20.70 -10.83 -25.72
C THR A 3 -20.77 -10.64 -24.21
N CYS A 4 -20.00 -11.43 -23.48
CA CYS A 4 -19.74 -11.20 -22.07
C CYS A 4 -18.85 -9.95 -21.92
N THR A 5 -19.41 -8.76 -22.11
CA THR A 5 -18.70 -7.48 -21.89
C THR A 5 -18.96 -7.00 -20.47
N ASN A 6 -18.61 -7.82 -19.49
CA ASN A 6 -18.55 -7.38 -18.09
C ASN A 6 -17.18 -7.74 -17.55
N HIS A 7 -16.17 -7.00 -18.02
CA HIS A 7 -14.82 -7.09 -17.49
C HIS A 7 -14.81 -6.39 -16.13
N ILE A 8 -15.34 -7.06 -15.10
CA ILE A 8 -15.02 -6.72 -13.72
C ILE A 8 -13.56 -7.18 -13.55
N PRO A 9 -12.58 -6.27 -13.41
CA PRO A 9 -11.23 -6.69 -13.09
C PRO A 9 -11.26 -7.51 -11.80
N CYS A 10 -10.71 -8.73 -11.84
CA CYS A 10 -10.48 -9.53 -10.65
C CYS A 10 -9.64 -8.71 -9.65
N ALA A 11 -9.90 -8.85 -8.36
CA ALA A 11 -9.41 -7.99 -7.27
C ALA A 11 -7.89 -7.69 -7.25
N SER A 12 -7.06 -8.51 -7.90
CA SER A 12 -5.62 -8.30 -8.06
C SER A 12 -5.21 -7.33 -9.18
N THR A 13 -6.15 -6.82 -9.98
CA THR A 13 -5.88 -6.05 -11.21
C THR A 13 -6.08 -4.54 -11.04
N VAL A 14 -6.50 -4.07 -9.87
CA VAL A 14 -6.82 -2.65 -9.66
C VAL A 14 -5.56 -1.82 -9.36
N LEU A 15 -4.49 -2.46 -8.86
CA LEU A 15 -3.24 -1.76 -8.56
C LEU A 15 -2.29 -1.78 -9.77
N PRO A 16 -1.59 -0.68 -10.07
CA PRO A 16 -0.54 -0.69 -11.09
C PRO A 16 0.56 -1.67 -10.68
N ALA A 17 1.19 -2.34 -11.65
CA ALA A 17 2.35 -3.19 -11.36
C ALA A 17 3.49 -2.39 -10.70
N PRO A 18 4.29 -3.00 -9.81
CA PRO A 18 5.45 -2.32 -9.23
C PRO A 18 6.46 -1.96 -10.32
N ALA A 19 6.98 -0.73 -10.27
CA ALA A 19 8.12 -0.33 -11.09
C ALA A 19 9.42 -0.90 -10.52
N SER A 20 10.49 -0.86 -11.31
CA SER A 20 11.78 -1.51 -10.99
C SER A 20 12.48 -1.02 -9.71
N ASP A 21 12.06 0.11 -9.14
CA ASP A 21 12.65 0.72 -7.94
C ASP A 21 11.63 0.87 -6.80
N ASP A 22 10.35 0.56 -7.04
CA ASP A 22 9.30 0.69 -6.03
C ASP A 22 9.53 -0.29 -4.88
N GLN A 23 9.64 0.22 -3.65
CA GLN A 23 9.71 -0.62 -2.44
C GLN A 23 8.35 -0.74 -1.75
N PHE A 24 7.61 0.38 -1.70
CA PHE A 24 6.31 0.45 -1.06
C PHE A 24 5.27 1.20 -1.89
N LEU A 25 4.01 0.79 -1.74
CA LEU A 25 2.84 1.52 -2.23
C LEU A 25 1.90 1.80 -1.05
N LEU A 26 1.53 3.06 -0.84
CA LEU A 26 0.53 3.47 0.13
C LEU A 26 -0.75 3.90 -0.59
N LEU A 27 -1.84 3.17 -0.36
CA LEU A 27 -3.18 3.66 -0.68
C LEU A 27 -3.63 4.61 0.42
N SER A 28 -3.98 5.81 0.01
CA SER A 28 -4.24 6.96 0.86
C SER A 28 -5.54 7.66 0.45
N ARG A 29 -5.98 8.60 1.28
CA ARG A 29 -7.08 9.54 1.00
C ARG A 29 -6.70 10.91 1.56
N LYS A 30 -6.98 11.98 0.81
CA LYS A 30 -6.79 13.37 1.27
C LYS A 30 -7.58 13.65 2.55
N GLY A 31 -6.96 14.34 3.50
CA GLY A 31 -7.57 14.68 4.79
C GLY A 31 -7.63 13.53 5.80
N CYS A 32 -6.99 12.38 5.53
CA CYS A 32 -6.92 11.28 6.48
C CYS A 32 -5.64 11.33 7.33
N CYS A 33 -5.77 11.76 8.59
CA CYS A 33 -4.65 11.87 9.54
C CYS A 33 -3.85 10.56 9.72
N LEU A 34 -4.51 9.41 9.56
CA LEU A 34 -3.86 8.10 9.65
C LEU A 34 -2.96 7.83 8.44
N CYS A 35 -3.39 8.22 7.25
CA CYS A 35 -2.60 8.06 6.03
C CYS A 35 -1.37 8.97 6.08
N GLU A 36 -1.56 10.25 6.44
CA GLU A 36 -0.48 11.23 6.55
C GLU A 36 0.55 10.80 7.61
N GLY A 37 0.10 10.28 8.75
CA GLY A 37 0.98 9.78 9.80
C GLY A 37 1.83 8.59 9.35
N LEU A 38 1.23 7.64 8.62
CA LEU A 38 1.94 6.47 8.10
C LEU A 38 2.94 6.86 7.00
N GLU A 39 2.56 7.75 6.08
CA GLU A 39 3.45 8.28 5.06
C GLU A 39 4.66 8.98 5.68
N GLN A 40 4.43 9.85 6.67
CA GLN A 40 5.51 10.55 7.37
C GLN A 40 6.43 9.59 8.11
N ASN A 41 5.91 8.51 8.69
CA ASN A 41 6.74 7.50 9.34
C ASN A 41 7.66 6.82 8.33
N LEU A 42 7.16 6.45 7.15
CA LEU A 42 7.96 5.88 6.06
C LEU A 42 9.04 6.85 5.58
N ARG A 43 8.68 8.12 5.37
CA ARG A 43 9.62 9.17 4.91
C ARG A 43 10.71 9.53 5.93
N ARG A 44 10.54 9.16 7.20
CA ARG A 44 11.51 9.39 8.28
C ARG A 44 12.47 8.22 8.50
N LEU A 45 12.30 7.11 7.78
CA LEU A 45 13.24 5.99 7.84
C LEU A 45 14.58 6.39 7.21
N ASP A 46 15.65 5.76 7.68
CA ASP A 46 16.99 5.91 7.13
C ASP A 46 17.55 4.52 6.78
N PRO A 47 17.82 4.22 5.50
CA PRO A 47 17.55 5.06 4.32
C PRO A 47 16.05 5.26 4.07
N VAL A 48 15.69 6.38 3.44
CA VAL A 48 14.30 6.65 3.03
C VAL A 48 13.91 5.67 1.92
N PRO A 49 12.86 4.85 2.10
CA PRO A 49 12.47 3.89 1.08
C PRO A 49 11.73 4.58 -0.07
N VAL A 50 11.78 3.96 -1.24
CA VAL A 50 11.05 4.40 -2.41
C VAL A 50 9.57 4.10 -2.19
N LEU A 51 8.80 5.17 -1.99
CA LEU A 51 7.38 5.12 -1.64
C LEU A 51 6.53 5.77 -2.73
N ARG A 52 5.66 4.97 -3.34
CA ARG A 52 4.56 5.43 -4.18
C ARG A 52 3.32 5.66 -3.32
N VAL A 53 2.61 6.76 -3.54
CA VAL A 53 1.34 7.07 -2.86
C VAL A 53 0.25 7.21 -3.92
N LEU A 54 -0.86 6.50 -3.75
CA LEU A 54 -2.04 6.62 -4.60
C LEU A 54 -3.22 7.06 -3.76
N ASP A 55 -3.88 8.12 -4.19
CA ASP A 55 -5.15 8.56 -3.61
C ASP A 55 -6.28 7.70 -4.18
N ILE A 56 -7.00 7.01 -3.31
CA ILE A 56 -8.11 6.15 -3.74
C ILE A 56 -9.28 6.98 -4.29
N ASP A 57 -9.40 8.26 -3.94
CA ASP A 57 -10.51 9.10 -4.42
C ASP A 57 -10.31 9.61 -5.85
N ASP A 58 -9.09 9.51 -6.39
CA ASP A 58 -8.78 9.88 -7.78
C ASP A 58 -9.16 8.77 -8.79
N ASP A 59 -9.43 7.53 -8.32
CA ASP A 59 -9.86 6.41 -9.16
C ASP A 59 -11.12 5.72 -8.58
N PRO A 60 -12.27 5.75 -9.29
CA PRO A 60 -13.51 5.14 -8.83
C PRO A 60 -13.43 3.65 -8.50
N TRP A 61 -12.55 2.89 -9.18
CA TRP A 61 -12.33 1.48 -8.91
C TRP A 61 -11.53 1.27 -7.64
N LEU A 62 -10.47 2.06 -7.41
CA LEU A 62 -9.73 2.03 -6.16
C LEU A 62 -10.63 2.45 -4.99
N LYS A 63 -11.40 3.52 -5.16
CA LYS A 63 -12.39 3.97 -4.17
C LYS A 63 -13.38 2.86 -3.84
N ALA A 64 -14.06 2.30 -4.85
CA ALA A 64 -15.06 1.26 -4.64
C ALA A 64 -14.49 0.02 -3.94
N ARG A 65 -13.21 -0.29 -4.17
CA ARG A 65 -12.55 -1.45 -3.56
C ARG A 65 -12.06 -1.19 -2.14
N TYR A 66 -11.44 -0.04 -1.88
CA TYR A 66 -10.63 0.20 -0.68
C TYR A 66 -11.17 1.32 0.23
N ASP A 67 -12.37 1.87 -0.03
CA ASP A 67 -12.94 3.05 0.66
C ASP A 67 -12.84 2.98 2.20
N LEU A 68 -13.08 1.78 2.76
CA LEU A 68 -13.12 1.54 4.21
C LEU A 68 -11.83 0.92 4.76
N GLU A 69 -10.86 0.62 3.89
CA GLU A 69 -9.63 -0.08 4.25
C GLU A 69 -8.42 0.85 4.42
N VAL A 70 -8.45 2.04 3.80
CA VAL A 70 -7.35 3.01 3.89
C VAL A 70 -7.08 3.44 5.35
N PRO A 71 -5.81 3.58 5.77
CA PRO A 71 -4.58 3.39 4.99
C PRO A 71 -4.19 1.91 4.77
N LEU A 72 -3.78 1.58 3.54
CA LEU A 72 -3.20 0.28 3.20
C LEU A 72 -1.78 0.46 2.68
N LEU A 73 -0.82 -0.22 3.32
CA LEU A 73 0.58 -0.23 2.91
C LEU A 73 0.92 -1.56 2.26
N PHE A 74 1.50 -1.52 1.07
CA PHE A 74 1.96 -2.67 0.32
C PHE A 74 3.48 -2.64 0.24
N ALA A 75 4.11 -3.81 0.33
CA ALA A 75 5.52 -4.01 0.01
C ALA A 75 5.64 -4.75 -1.32
N VAL A 76 6.71 -4.48 -2.06
CA VAL A 76 7.06 -5.25 -3.26
C VAL A 76 7.61 -6.63 -2.86
N THR A 77 7.18 -7.69 -3.56
CA THR A 77 7.75 -9.05 -3.46
C THR A 77 7.88 -9.66 -4.86
N ALA A 78 8.48 -10.86 -4.95
CA ALA A 78 8.55 -11.65 -6.19
C ALA A 78 7.18 -11.89 -6.88
N GLN A 79 6.09 -11.84 -6.11
CA GLN A 79 4.71 -12.03 -6.59
C GLN A 79 3.99 -10.70 -6.88
N GLY A 80 4.68 -9.56 -6.76
CA GLY A 80 4.13 -8.22 -6.92
C GLY A 80 3.79 -7.57 -5.58
N TRP A 81 2.74 -6.75 -5.54
CA TRP A 81 2.34 -6.05 -4.32
C TRP A 81 1.73 -6.98 -3.28
N GLN A 82 2.31 -7.00 -2.08
CA GLN A 82 1.77 -7.71 -0.92
C GLN A 82 1.35 -6.71 0.15
N VAL A 83 0.10 -6.81 0.61
CA VAL A 83 -0.42 -5.93 1.65
C VAL A 83 0.21 -6.27 3.00
N LEU A 84 0.72 -5.26 3.70
CA LEU A 84 1.20 -5.39 5.06
C LEU A 84 0.02 -5.31 6.04
N PRO A 85 0.12 -5.96 7.22
CA PRO A 85 -0.87 -5.77 8.27
C PRO A 85 -1.03 -4.30 8.64
N ARG A 86 -2.21 -3.95 9.17
CA ARG A 86 -2.49 -2.57 9.56
C ARG A 86 -1.52 -2.12 10.66
N CYS A 87 -0.77 -1.06 10.38
CA CYS A 87 0.10 -0.44 11.38
C CYS A 87 -0.75 0.22 12.49
N ALA A 88 -0.32 0.09 13.74
CA ALA A 88 -0.98 0.76 14.85
C ALA A 88 -0.85 2.29 14.71
N PRO A 89 -1.94 3.09 14.86
CA PRO A 89 -1.93 4.54 14.59
C PRO A 89 -0.90 5.37 15.37
N ARG A 90 -0.49 4.89 16.54
CA ARG A 90 0.42 5.58 17.45
C ARG A 90 1.87 5.10 17.32
N LEU A 91 2.11 4.07 16.50
CA LEU A 91 3.45 3.52 16.30
C LEU A 91 4.27 4.49 15.44
N ARG A 92 5.43 4.92 15.94
CA ARG A 92 6.30 5.93 15.31
C ARG A 92 7.76 5.65 15.67
N GLY A 93 8.68 6.31 14.97
CA GLY A 93 10.12 6.24 15.24
C GLY A 93 10.67 4.82 15.17
N GLU A 94 11.55 4.46 16.09
CA GLU A 94 12.21 3.14 16.12
C GLU A 94 11.21 1.98 16.20
N GLY A 95 10.12 2.12 16.97
CA GLY A 95 9.08 1.11 17.06
C GLY A 95 8.40 0.84 15.71
N PHE A 96 8.26 1.87 14.87
CA PHE A 96 7.74 1.71 13.51
C PHE A 96 8.73 0.97 12.62
N ALA A 97 10.02 1.30 12.68
CA ALA A 97 11.07 0.62 11.92
C ALA A 97 11.15 -0.88 12.27
N VAL A 98 11.13 -1.21 13.57
CA VAL A 98 11.14 -2.60 14.06
C VAL A 98 9.90 -3.36 13.59
N TRP A 99 8.73 -2.73 13.65
CA TRP A 99 7.50 -3.35 13.16
C TRP A 99 7.56 -3.62 11.66
N LEU A 100 8.02 -2.64 10.87
CA LEU A 100 8.11 -2.75 9.42
C LEU A 100 9.08 -3.87 9.03
N GLN A 101 10.26 -3.93 9.66
CA GLN A 101 11.24 -4.99 9.42
C GLN A 101 10.65 -6.38 9.70
N LYS A 102 9.87 -6.54 10.78
CA LYS A 102 9.18 -7.80 11.08
C LYS A 102 8.18 -8.20 10.01
N GLN A 103 7.43 -7.22 9.47
CA GLN A 103 6.46 -7.53 8.41
C GLN A 103 7.18 -7.96 7.12
N LEU A 104 8.24 -7.25 6.74
CA LEU A 104 9.04 -7.60 5.57
C LEU A 104 9.67 -8.99 5.70
N ALA A 105 10.23 -9.32 6.87
CA ALA A 105 10.80 -10.65 7.11
C ALA A 105 9.75 -11.78 7.01
N ALA A 106 8.48 -11.50 7.33
CA ALA A 106 7.39 -12.46 7.25
C ALA A 106 6.89 -12.70 5.82
N LEU A 107 7.13 -11.76 4.89
CA LEU A 107 6.74 -11.91 3.47
C LEU A 107 7.68 -12.83 2.67
N GLY A 108 8.81 -13.23 3.24
CA GLY A 108 9.86 -13.97 2.54
C GLY A 108 10.76 -13.04 1.70
N PRO A 109 11.88 -13.55 1.14
CA PRO A 109 12.74 -12.74 0.30
C PRO A 109 11.97 -12.31 -0.97
N ALA A 110 12.04 -11.02 -1.28
CA ALA A 110 11.61 -10.45 -2.55
C ALA A 110 12.49 -10.94 -3.71
#